data_AF-A0A482V860-F1
#
_entry.id   AF-A0A482V860-F1
#
_cell.length_a   1.000
_cell.length_b   1.000
_cell.length_c   1.000
_cell.angle_alpha   90.00
_cell.angle_beta   90.00
_cell.angle_gamma   90.00
#
_symmetry.space_group_name_H-M   'P 1'
#
loop_
_entity.id
_entity.type
_entity.pdbx_description
1 polymer ?
#
loop_
_entity_poly.entity_id
_entity_poly.type
_entity_poly.pdbx_seq_one_letter_code
_entity_poly.pdbx_strand_id
1 'polypeptide(L)'
;MKVVTAVFLLLLAGFTTQQSSDQERIEKIRRYRQECITETNANPELIDRADNGDFVDDANLKCFSKCFYQKAGFVTDKGELILDVIKAKIPKETDREKALAIIDKCKDLKGADSCETVYLVHKCYFQSSRAD
;
A
#
# COMPACT_ATOMS: atom_id res chain seq x y z
N MET A 1 4.18 -36.47 43.96
CA MET A 1 3.06 -35.51 43.80
C MET A 1 3.46 -34.24 44.55
N LYS A 2 3.32 -32.98 44.13
CA LYS A 2 2.88 -32.24 42.92
C LYS A 2 3.47 -30.81 43.12
N VAL A 3 4.05 -30.06 42.17
CA VAL A 3 4.26 -30.21 40.71
C VAL A 3 5.70 -29.81 40.33
N VAL A 4 6.21 -30.44 39.26
CA VAL A 4 7.37 -30.13 38.40
C VAL A 4 7.98 -28.71 38.47
N THR A 5 9.27 -28.64 38.82
CA THR A 5 10.17 -27.48 38.61
C THR A 5 10.58 -27.34 37.13
N ALA A 6 9.64 -27.03 36.24
CA ALA A 6 9.89 -26.73 34.82
C ALA A 6 9.73 -25.24 34.52
N VAL A 7 10.45 -24.40 35.28
CA VAL A 7 10.50 -22.94 35.13
C VAL A 7 11.39 -22.54 33.92
N PHE A 8 11.32 -23.31 32.84
CA PHE A 8 12.16 -23.13 31.64
C PHE A 8 11.42 -23.38 30.31
N LEU A 9 10.09 -23.55 30.33
CA LEU A 9 9.28 -23.83 29.12
C LEU A 9 7.99 -22.98 29.01
N LEU A 10 7.92 -21.83 29.69
CA LEU A 10 6.75 -20.92 29.67
C LEU A 10 7.10 -19.45 29.41
N LEU A 11 8.12 -19.18 28.58
CA LEU A 11 8.48 -17.84 28.09
C LEU A 11 8.45 -17.71 26.55
N LEU A 12 7.68 -18.56 25.85
CA LEU A 12 7.49 -18.50 24.39
C LEU A 12 6.01 -18.29 23.96
N ALA A 13 5.11 -18.02 24.90
CA ALA A 13 3.68 -17.78 24.63
C ALA A 13 3.31 -16.27 24.48
N GLY A 14 4.31 -15.39 24.35
CA GLY A 14 4.13 -13.93 24.35
C GLY A 14 4.29 -13.21 23.00
N PHE A 15 4.48 -13.93 21.89
CA PHE A 15 4.90 -13.33 20.60
C PHE A 15 4.03 -13.66 19.38
N THR A 16 2.93 -14.41 19.54
CA THR A 16 2.27 -15.08 18.41
C THR A 16 1.12 -14.32 17.73
N THR A 17 0.59 -13.24 18.31
CA THR A 17 -0.60 -12.54 17.78
C THR A 17 -0.32 -11.53 16.68
N GLN A 18 0.84 -10.86 16.72
CA GLN A 18 1.21 -9.85 15.72
C GLN A 18 1.56 -10.51 14.36
N GLN A 19 2.34 -11.60 14.42
CA GLN A 19 3.00 -12.21 13.26
C GLN A 19 2.03 -12.74 12.20
N SER A 20 0.85 -13.23 12.57
CA SER A 20 -0.15 -13.72 11.62
C SER A 20 -0.75 -12.59 10.75
N SER A 21 -1.01 -11.42 11.35
CA SER A 21 -1.64 -10.29 10.66
C SER A 21 -0.74 -9.63 9.62
N ASP A 22 0.56 -9.55 9.90
CA ASP A 22 1.54 -8.98 8.97
C ASP A 22 1.80 -9.90 7.77
N GLN A 23 1.79 -11.23 7.95
CA GLN A 23 1.91 -12.18 6.82
C GLN A 23 0.71 -12.08 5.87
N GLU A 24 -0.51 -12.06 6.39
CA GLU A 24 -1.73 -11.92 5.57
C GLU A 24 -1.71 -10.62 4.74
N ARG A 25 -1.22 -9.51 5.31
CA ARG A 25 -1.04 -8.24 4.58
C ARG A 25 -0.01 -8.36 3.46
N ILE A 26 1.13 -9.00 3.72
CA ILE A 26 2.19 -9.20 2.73
C ILE A 26 1.71 -10.13 1.60
N GLU A 27 0.99 -11.20 1.91
CA GLU A 27 0.40 -12.10 0.91
C GLU A 27 -0.62 -11.39 0.02
N LYS A 28 -1.49 -10.56 0.59
CA LYS A 28 -2.42 -9.71 -0.18
C LYS A 28 -1.67 -8.77 -1.13
N ILE A 29 -0.64 -8.08 -0.67
CA ILE A 29 0.20 -7.19 -1.50
C ILE A 29 0.85 -7.97 -2.65
N ARG A 30 1.47 -9.12 -2.37
CA ARG A 30 2.10 -9.97 -3.41
C ARG A 30 1.08 -10.45 -4.44
N ARG A 31 -0.09 -10.91 -4.00
CA ARG A 31 -1.18 -11.36 -4.87
C ARG A 31 -1.69 -10.23 -5.76
N TYR A 32 -2.02 -9.07 -5.18
CA TYR A 32 -2.50 -7.92 -5.96
C TYR A 32 -1.47 -7.43 -6.97
N ARG A 33 -0.18 -7.41 -6.60
CA ARG A 33 0.92 -7.13 -7.55
C ARG A 33 0.91 -8.13 -8.71
N GLN A 34 0.88 -9.43 -8.43
CA GLN A 34 0.94 -10.45 -9.47
C GLN A 34 -0.28 -10.42 -10.40
N GLU A 35 -1.48 -10.26 -9.84
CA GLU A 35 -2.71 -10.09 -10.62
C GLU A 35 -2.61 -8.85 -11.53
N CYS A 36 -2.19 -7.71 -10.99
CA CYS A 36 -2.09 -6.46 -11.76
C CYS A 36 -0.99 -6.47 -12.83
N ILE A 37 0.14 -7.17 -12.60
CA ILE A 37 1.14 -7.39 -13.65
C ILE A 37 0.50 -8.14 -14.83
N THR A 38 -0.23 -9.22 -14.55
CA THR A 38 -0.92 -10.01 -15.57
C THR A 38 -2.04 -9.22 -16.27
N GLU A 39 -2.85 -8.47 -15.54
CA GLU A 39 -3.97 -7.69 -16.09
C GLU A 39 -3.54 -6.50 -16.95
N THR A 40 -2.38 -5.89 -16.65
CA THR A 40 -1.92 -4.66 -17.31
C THR A 40 -0.72 -4.85 -18.24
N ASN A 41 -0.08 -6.02 -18.21
CA ASN A 41 1.18 -6.29 -18.91
C ASN A 41 2.27 -5.24 -18.59
N ALA A 42 2.31 -4.76 -17.35
CA ALA A 42 3.34 -3.82 -16.87
C ALA A 42 4.68 -4.54 -16.66
N ASN A 43 5.78 -3.89 -17.08
CA ASN A 43 7.13 -4.42 -16.85
C ASN A 43 7.44 -4.42 -15.33
N PRO A 44 7.76 -5.57 -14.71
CA PRO A 44 8.14 -5.65 -13.30
C PRO A 44 9.28 -4.71 -12.90
N GLU A 45 10.27 -4.49 -13.77
CA GLU A 45 11.39 -3.58 -13.49
C GLU A 45 10.94 -2.13 -13.32
N LEU A 46 9.90 -1.70 -14.03
CA LEU A 46 9.36 -0.35 -13.90
C LEU A 46 8.53 -0.18 -12.62
N ILE A 47 7.89 -1.27 -12.15
CA ILE A 47 7.20 -1.31 -10.86
C ILE A 47 8.24 -1.21 -9.73
N ASP A 48 9.30 -2.02 -9.77
CA ASP A 48 10.35 -2.01 -8.76
C ASP A 48 11.09 -0.66 -8.72
N ARG A 49 11.28 0.00 -9.87
CA ARG A 49 11.78 1.38 -9.95
C ARG A 49 10.82 2.38 -9.28
N ALA A 50 9.52 2.27 -9.54
CA ALA A 50 8.51 3.14 -8.92
C ALA A 50 8.43 2.96 -7.39
N ASP A 51 8.56 1.74 -6.86
CA ASP A 51 8.63 1.50 -5.40
C ASP A 51 9.81 2.23 -4.74
N ASN A 52 10.92 2.37 -5.46
CA ASN A 52 12.11 3.07 -5.00
C ASN A 52 12.00 4.61 -5.20
N GLY A 53 11.09 5.06 -6.07
CA GLY A 53 10.75 6.47 -6.30
C GLY A 53 11.05 6.98 -7.71
N ASP A 54 11.48 6.11 -8.61
CA ASP A 54 11.76 6.43 -10.01
C ASP A 54 10.49 6.22 -10.86
N PHE A 55 9.69 7.28 -10.90
CA PHE A 55 8.38 7.32 -11.55
C PHE A 55 8.48 7.70 -13.03
N VAL A 56 8.66 6.70 -13.89
CA VAL A 56 8.67 6.83 -15.36
C VAL A 56 7.28 6.96 -15.98
N ASP A 57 7.22 7.63 -17.12
CA ASP A 57 6.01 7.77 -17.94
C ASP A 57 5.79 6.51 -18.80
N ASP A 58 5.08 5.52 -18.25
CA ASP A 58 4.69 4.29 -18.95
C ASP A 58 3.19 4.00 -18.74
N ALA A 59 2.47 3.68 -19.81
CA ALA A 59 1.03 3.49 -19.78
C ALA A 59 0.59 2.27 -18.97
N ASN A 60 1.34 1.16 -19.06
CA ASN A 60 1.01 -0.06 -18.33
C ASN A 60 1.32 0.11 -16.84
N LEU A 61 2.40 0.80 -16.48
CA LEU A 61 2.72 1.18 -15.10
C LEU A 61 1.64 2.08 -14.49
N LYS A 62 1.13 3.08 -15.23
CA LYS A 62 0.01 3.91 -14.78
C LYS A 62 -1.22 3.06 -14.45
N CYS A 63 -1.59 2.14 -15.35
CA CYS A 63 -2.73 1.25 -15.12
C CYS A 63 -2.47 0.19 -14.04
N PHE A 64 -1.22 -0.27 -13.86
CA PHE A 64 -0.83 -1.12 -12.74
C PHE A 64 -1.09 -0.43 -11.40
N SER A 65 -0.72 0.85 -11.26
CA SER A 65 -1.04 1.63 -10.05
C SER A 65 -2.54 1.64 -9.78
N LYS A 66 -3.37 1.97 -10.79
CA LYS A 66 -4.84 1.94 -10.64
C LYS A 66 -5.33 0.56 -10.19
N CYS A 67 -4.94 -0.50 -10.89
CA CYS A 67 -5.34 -1.87 -10.57
C CYS A 67 -4.99 -2.24 -9.13
N PHE A 68 -3.77 -1.94 -8.68
CA PHE A 68 -3.32 -2.27 -7.33
C PHE A 68 -4.13 -1.52 -6.26
N TYR A 69 -4.32 -0.22 -6.43
CA TYR A 69 -5.14 0.59 -5.51
C TYR A 69 -6.62 0.20 -5.52
N GLN A 70 -7.15 -0.28 -6.65
CA GLN A 70 -8.54 -0.76 -6.77
C GLN A 70 -8.72 -2.08 -6.02
N LYS A 71 -7.83 -3.07 -6.24
CA LYS A 71 -7.84 -4.35 -5.50
C LYS A 71 -7.61 -4.19 -4.00
N ALA A 72 -6.85 -3.16 -3.59
CA ALA A 72 -6.66 -2.79 -2.19
C ALA A 72 -7.85 -2.03 -1.57
N GLY A 73 -8.87 -1.64 -2.36
CA GLY A 73 -10.08 -0.97 -1.90
C GLY A 73 -9.91 0.54 -1.65
N PHE A 74 -8.91 1.17 -2.27
CA PHE A 74 -8.61 2.60 -2.09
C PHE A 74 -9.17 3.48 -3.22
N VAL A 75 -9.45 2.91 -4.40
CA VAL A 75 -10.08 3.62 -5.52
C VAL A 75 -11.24 2.85 -6.10
N THR A 76 -12.20 3.56 -6.68
CA THR A 76 -13.28 2.98 -7.48
C THR A 76 -12.76 2.50 -8.83
N ASP A 77 -13.56 1.71 -9.56
CA ASP A 77 -13.27 1.28 -10.94
C ASP A 77 -13.05 2.45 -11.90
N LYS A 78 -13.53 3.66 -11.55
CA LYS A 78 -13.32 4.92 -12.29
C LYS A 78 -12.01 5.65 -11.92
N GLY A 79 -11.25 5.14 -10.95
CA GLY A 79 -10.04 5.79 -10.44
C GLY A 79 -10.30 6.91 -9.43
N GLU A 80 -11.50 6.96 -8.84
CA GLU A 80 -11.86 7.98 -7.82
C GLU A 80 -11.41 7.50 -6.43
N LEU A 81 -10.78 8.38 -5.64
CA LEU A 81 -10.25 8.04 -4.31
C LEU A 81 -11.38 7.81 -3.29
N ILE A 82 -11.34 6.67 -2.59
CA ILE A 82 -12.24 6.35 -1.48
C ILE A 82 -11.63 6.92 -0.20
N LEU A 83 -11.71 8.25 -0.04
CA LEU A 83 -10.97 9.01 0.98
C LEU A 83 -11.19 8.51 2.41
N ASP A 84 -12.39 8.05 2.77
CA ASP A 84 -12.66 7.56 4.13
C ASP A 84 -11.95 6.23 4.41
N VAL A 85 -11.87 5.33 3.42
CA VAL A 85 -11.09 4.08 3.54
C VAL A 85 -9.59 4.39 3.63
N ILE A 86 -9.09 5.30 2.79
CA ILE A 86 -7.68 5.75 2.84
C ILE A 86 -7.36 6.34 4.23
N LYS A 87 -8.18 7.27 4.73
CA LYS A 87 -8.01 7.91 6.05
C LYS A 87 -8.12 6.93 7.22
N ALA A 88 -8.93 5.87 7.09
CA ALA A 88 -9.07 4.83 8.10
C ALA A 88 -7.94 3.78 8.08
N LYS A 89 -7.16 3.72 6.99
CA LYS A 89 -6.04 2.78 6.79
C LYS A 89 -4.66 3.41 7.01
N ILE A 90 -4.58 4.67 7.43
CA ILE A 90 -3.33 5.30 7.90
C ILE A 90 -2.80 4.48 9.08
N PRO A 91 -1.54 3.99 9.05
CA PRO A 91 -0.95 3.24 10.15
C PRO A 91 -0.83 4.06 11.43
N LYS A 92 -0.89 3.42 12.60
CA LYS A 92 -0.90 4.11 13.90
C LYS A 92 0.44 4.76 14.25
N GLU A 93 1.50 4.22 13.68
CA GLU A 93 2.90 4.64 13.76
C GLU A 93 3.24 5.79 12.81
N THR A 94 2.34 6.14 11.90
CA THR A 94 2.51 7.29 10.99
C THR A 94 2.01 8.57 11.65
N ASP A 95 2.73 9.69 11.46
CA ASP A 95 2.21 11.01 11.79
C ASP A 95 0.89 11.25 11.04
N ARG A 96 -0.21 11.23 11.78
CA ARG A 96 -1.55 11.29 11.23
C ARG A 96 -1.85 12.66 10.63
N GLU A 97 -1.27 13.74 11.16
CA GLU A 97 -1.48 15.10 10.67
C GLU A 97 -0.70 15.30 9.36
N LYS A 98 0.59 14.92 9.32
CA LYS A 98 1.38 14.92 8.07
C LYS A 98 0.71 14.05 7.00
N ALA A 99 0.22 12.87 7.35
CA ALA A 99 -0.50 12.00 6.41
C ALA A 99 -1.80 12.61 5.88
N LEU A 100 -2.59 13.29 6.73
CA LEU A 100 -3.80 13.99 6.30
C LEU A 100 -3.49 15.18 5.39
N ALA A 101 -2.46 15.96 5.69
CA ALA A 101 -2.01 17.07 4.85
C ALA A 101 -1.54 16.59 3.46
N ILE A 102 -0.84 15.46 3.39
CA ILE A 102 -0.44 14.82 2.12
C ILE A 102 -1.67 14.34 1.33
N ILE A 103 -2.66 13.75 1.99
CA ILE A 103 -3.93 13.37 1.35
C ILE A 103 -4.61 14.61 0.77
N ASP A 104 -4.73 15.68 1.56
CA ASP A 104 -5.41 16.90 1.13
C ASP A 104 -4.72 17.58 -0.07
N LYS A 105 -3.39 17.63 -0.05
CA LYS A 105 -2.54 18.18 -1.14
C LYS A 105 -2.70 17.44 -2.46
N CYS A 106 -2.88 16.12 -2.45
CA CYS A 106 -2.81 15.30 -3.67
C CYS A 106 -4.16 14.77 -4.17
N LYS A 107 -5.24 14.78 -3.35
CA LYS A 107 -6.53 14.14 -3.68
C LYS A 107 -7.19 14.62 -4.98
N ASP A 108 -6.95 15.89 -5.35
CA ASP A 108 -7.63 16.56 -6.46
C ASP A 108 -6.85 16.49 -7.78
N LEU A 109 -5.68 15.83 -7.80
CA LEU A 109 -4.94 15.57 -9.03
C LEU A 109 -5.77 14.78 -10.04
N LYS A 110 -5.62 15.12 -11.33
CA LYS A 110 -6.26 14.49 -12.49
C LYS A 110 -5.24 14.31 -13.60
N GLY A 111 -5.26 13.16 -14.25
CA GLY A 111 -4.57 12.90 -15.52
C GLY A 111 -5.54 12.91 -16.70
N ALA A 112 -5.06 12.51 -17.87
CA ALA A 112 -5.87 12.32 -19.08
C ALA A 112 -6.92 11.19 -18.91
N ASP A 113 -6.65 10.20 -18.05
CA ASP A 113 -7.56 9.10 -17.76
C ASP A 113 -7.50 8.63 -16.29
N SER A 114 -8.26 7.58 -15.97
CA SER A 114 -8.31 6.97 -14.64
C SER A 114 -7.02 6.29 -14.18
N CYS A 115 -6.20 5.78 -15.09
CA CYS A 115 -4.91 5.17 -14.79
C CYS A 115 -3.90 6.25 -14.40
N GLU A 116 -3.77 7.27 -15.23
CA GLU A 116 -2.87 8.40 -14.98
C GLU A 116 -3.28 9.19 -13.72
N THR A 117 -4.59 9.38 -13.49
CA THR A 117 -5.09 10.03 -12.27
C THR A 117 -4.59 9.33 -11.01
N VAL A 118 -4.74 8.00 -10.89
CA VAL A 118 -4.31 7.26 -9.69
C VAL A 118 -2.79 7.23 -9.59
N TYR A 119 -2.08 7.11 -10.70
CA TYR A 119 -0.62 7.17 -10.75
C TYR A 119 -0.07 8.53 -10.27
N LEU A 120 -0.67 9.65 -10.69
CA LEU A 120 -0.29 11.00 -10.25
C LEU A 120 -0.51 11.20 -8.75
N VAL A 121 -1.64 10.71 -8.21
CA VAL A 121 -1.90 10.73 -6.75
C VAL A 121 -0.85 9.92 -6.01
N HIS A 122 -0.56 8.70 -6.47
CA HIS A 122 0.45 7.82 -5.86
C HIS A 122 1.85 8.46 -5.84
N LYS A 123 2.29 9.01 -6.98
CA LYS A 123 3.54 9.76 -7.11
C LYS A 123 3.59 10.97 -6.17
N CYS A 124 2.49 11.72 -6.06
CA CYS A 124 2.38 12.88 -5.16
C CYS A 124 2.45 12.50 -3.68
N TYR A 125 1.79 11.40 -3.27
CA TYR A 125 1.90 10.86 -1.91
C TYR A 125 3.34 10.46 -1.58
N PHE A 126 4.00 9.76 -2.51
CA PHE A 126 5.37 9.30 -2.34
C PHE A 126 6.37 10.46 -2.22
N GLN A 127 6.26 11.45 -3.11
CA GLN A 127 7.13 12.62 -3.08
C GLN A 127 6.88 13.50 -1.85
N SER A 128 5.63 13.62 -1.41
CA SER A 128 5.28 14.47 -0.26
C SER A 128 5.56 13.81 1.10
N SER A 129 5.64 12.48 1.18
CA SER A 129 6.05 11.78 2.41
C SER A 129 7.56 11.82 2.66
N ARG A 130 8.35 11.95 1.59
CA ARG A 130 9.82 12.13 1.60
C ARG A 130 10.28 13.59 1.46
N ALA A 131 9.34 14.54 1.48
CA ALA A 131 9.67 15.94 1.70
C ALA A 131 9.85 16.14 3.22
N ASP A 132 11.09 16.43 3.60
CA ASP A 132 11.49 16.88 4.93
C ASP A 132 11.34 18.40 5.05
#